data_AF-A0A496ZRY6-F1
#
_entry.id   AF-A0A496ZRY6-F1
#
_cell.length_a   1.000
_cell.length_b   1.000
_cell.length_c   1.000
_cell.angle_alpha   90.00
_cell.angle_beta   90.00
_cell.angle_gamma   90.00
#
_symmetry.space_group_name_H-M   'P 1'
#
loop_
_entity.id
_entity.type
_entity.pdbx_description
1 polymer ?
#
loop_
_entity_poly.entity_id
_entity_poly.type
_entity_poly.pdbx_seq_one_letter_code
_entity_poly.pdbx_strand_id
1 'polypeptide(L)'
;MNIKKSINYIILFVCGFAMIIPFIWMLTTSVKSQIEVNKGNVGFAPIEEYDVYNNGEKEYYITIVKQDGDSSFVHLFNEDMERIRSYEKVANSSIRHEKKWKLHWDNFSKAFNKVPFGRYFLNTIFVSCSVVLGVMITGSLAAYAFATMKFKGQNFIFYLFISMM
;
A
#
# COMPACT_ATOMS: atom_id res chain seq x y z
N MET A 1 11.20 37.60 17.55
CA MET A 1 11.34 36.43 16.67
C MET A 1 11.37 36.93 15.22
N ASN A 2 12.39 36.58 14.43
CA ASN A 2 12.56 37.13 13.08
C ASN A 2 11.43 36.62 12.17
N ILE A 3 10.53 37.50 11.71
CA ILE A 3 9.30 37.12 10.99
C ILE A 3 9.59 36.21 9.78
N LYS A 4 10.69 36.48 9.06
CA LYS A 4 11.16 35.67 7.92
C LYS A 4 11.57 34.24 8.32
N LYS A 5 12.20 34.06 9.49
CA LYS A 5 12.58 32.74 9.99
C LYS A 5 11.33 31.94 10.37
N SER A 6 10.36 32.58 11.03
CA SER A 6 9.08 31.94 11.38
C SER A 6 8.32 31.47 10.14
N ILE A 7 8.28 32.26 9.06
CA ILE A 7 7.66 31.86 7.79
C ILE A 7 8.36 30.62 7.21
N ASN A 8 9.69 30.59 7.18
CA ASN A 8 10.44 29.43 6.67
C ASN A 8 10.15 28.15 7.47
N TYR A 9 10.08 28.25 8.80
CA TYR A 9 9.74 27.09 9.64
C TYR A 9 8.31 26.60 9.42
N ILE A 10 7.34 27.49 9.23
CA ILE A 10 5.96 27.12 8.92
C ILE A 10 5.90 26.38 7.57
N ILE A 11 6.60 26.89 6.54
CA ILE A 11 6.65 26.24 5.23
C ILE A 11 7.29 24.84 5.35
N LEU A 12 8.43 24.73 6.02
CA LEU A 12 9.09 23.44 6.27
C LEU A 12 8.18 22.46 7.01
N PHE A 13 7.44 22.94 8.01
CA PHE A 13 6.50 22.12 8.78
C PHE A 13 5.35 21.61 7.91
N VAL A 14 4.73 22.48 7.12
CA VAL A 14 3.64 22.10 6.20
C VAL A 14 4.12 21.13 5.13
N CYS A 15 5.27 21.40 4.51
CA CYS A 15 5.86 20.50 3.52
C CYS A 15 6.21 19.14 4.12
N GLY A 16 6.81 19.11 5.32
CA GLY A 16 7.13 17.89 6.04
C GLY A 16 5.87 17.08 6.37
N PHE A 17 4.80 17.74 6.83
CA PHE A 17 3.54 17.07 7.11
C PHE A 17 2.87 16.52 5.84
N ALA A 18 2.89 17.29 4.75
CA ALA A 18 2.37 16.86 3.46
C ALA A 18 3.06 15.60 2.92
N MET A 19 4.37 15.45 3.17
CA MET A 19 5.13 14.25 2.78
C MET A 19 4.71 12.99 3.56
N ILE A 20 4.16 13.13 4.77
CA ILE A 20 3.76 12.00 5.62
C ILE A 20 2.36 11.48 5.25
N ILE A 21 1.49 12.33 4.71
CA ILE A 21 0.09 11.99 4.38
C ILE A 21 -0.02 10.70 3.52
N PRO A 22 0.76 10.53 2.42
CA PRO A 22 0.69 9.31 1.61
C PRO A 22 1.09 8.05 2.39
N PHE A 23 2.03 8.15 3.33
CA PHE A 23 2.46 7.01 4.14
C PHE A 23 1.40 6.61 5.16
N ILE A 24 0.75 7.58 5.80
CA ILE A 24 -0.38 7.31 6.70
C ILE A 24 -1.48 6.63 5.91
N TRP A 25 -1.83 7.18 4.74
CA TRP A 25 -2.84 6.59 3.87
C TRP A 25 -2.49 5.16 3.45
N MET A 26 -1.23 4.90 3.08
CA MET A 26 -0.75 3.57 2.70
C MET A 26 -0.84 2.58 3.87
N LEU A 27 -0.44 3.00 5.08
CA LEU A 27 -0.49 2.15 6.27
C LEU A 27 -1.93 1.81 6.62
N THR A 28 -2.85 2.79 6.61
CA THR A 28 -4.25 2.49 6.91
C THR A 28 -4.89 1.62 5.83
N THR A 29 -4.57 1.85 4.56
CA THR A 29 -5.04 1.03 3.43
C THR A 29 -4.58 -0.41 3.53
N SER A 30 -3.39 -0.67 4.08
CA SER A 30 -2.88 -2.05 4.26
C SER A 30 -3.76 -2.91 5.19
N VAL A 31 -4.52 -2.29 6.09
CA VAL A 31 -5.39 -2.96 7.07
C VAL A 31 -6.86 -3.04 6.58
N LYS A 32 -7.16 -2.41 5.44
CA LYS A 32 -8.49 -2.46 4.83
C LYS A 32 -8.77 -3.81 4.17
N SER A 33 -10.05 -4.12 4.04
CA SER A 33 -10.53 -5.27 3.28
C SER A 33 -10.33 -5.06 1.78
N GLN A 34 -10.05 -6.15 1.05
CA GLN A 34 -9.93 -6.10 -0.42
C GLN A 34 -11.23 -5.61 -1.08
N ILE A 35 -12.40 -5.93 -0.49
CA ILE A 35 -13.70 -5.49 -1.00
C ILE A 35 -13.84 -3.97 -0.89
N GLU A 36 -13.41 -3.39 0.24
CA GLU A 36 -13.43 -1.94 0.46
C GLU A 36 -12.48 -1.21 -0.50
N VAL A 37 -11.27 -1.73 -0.69
CA VAL A 37 -10.27 -1.17 -1.61
C VAL A 37 -10.79 -1.19 -3.06
N ASN A 38 -11.43 -2.28 -3.47
CA ASN A 38 -11.99 -2.43 -4.81
C ASN A 38 -13.19 -1.49 -5.08
N LYS A 39 -13.93 -1.10 -4.04
CA LYS A 39 -15.00 -0.09 -4.13
C LYS A 39 -14.45 1.34 -4.34
N GLY A 40 -13.13 1.54 -4.25
CA GLY A 40 -12.49 2.84 -4.45
C GLY A 40 -12.62 3.78 -3.24
N ASN A 41 -12.82 3.25 -2.03
CA ASN A 41 -12.92 4.09 -0.83
C ASN A 41 -11.55 4.72 -0.48
N VAL A 42 -11.44 6.03 -0.70
CA VAL A 42 -10.22 6.83 -0.43
C VAL A 42 -10.07 7.26 1.02
N GLY A 43 -11.04 6.96 1.90
CA GLY A 43 -10.99 7.34 3.32
C GLY A 43 -9.81 6.72 4.06
N PHE A 44 -9.35 7.37 5.13
CA PHE A 44 -8.28 6.80 5.97
C PHE A 44 -8.79 5.60 6.75
N ALA A 45 -9.90 5.74 7.48
CA ALA A 45 -10.40 4.70 8.36
C ALA A 45 -10.77 3.39 7.60
N PRO A 46 -10.46 2.22 8.19
CA PRO A 46 -10.87 0.92 7.65
C PRO A 46 -12.34 0.66 8.00
N ILE A 47 -13.21 0.88 7.03
CA ILE A 47 -14.66 0.81 7.20
C ILE A 47 -15.22 -0.13 6.14
N GLU A 48 -15.82 -1.23 6.58
CA GLU A 48 -16.52 -2.14 5.68
C GLU A 48 -17.99 -1.76 5.59
N GLU A 49 -18.46 -1.59 4.35
CA GLU A 49 -19.85 -1.36 4.00
C GLU A 49 -20.50 -2.71 3.63
N TYR A 50 -21.42 -3.14 4.48
CA TYR A 50 -22.24 -4.33 4.30
C TYR A 50 -23.70 -3.95 4.08
N ASP A 51 -24.37 -4.73 3.26
CA ASP A 51 -25.82 -4.67 3.15
C ASP A 51 -26.37 -5.76 4.06
N VAL A 52 -27.36 -5.44 4.89
CA VAL A 52 -27.98 -6.35 5.84
C VAL A 52 -29.45 -6.46 5.51
N TYR A 53 -29.97 -7.68 5.47
CA TYR A 53 -31.38 -7.97 5.33
C TYR A 53 -31.92 -8.54 6.64
N ASN A 54 -33.03 -8.00 7.13
CA ASN A 54 -33.73 -8.52 8.29
C ASN A 54 -35.04 -9.19 7.84
N ASN A 55 -35.17 -10.48 8.11
CA ASN A 55 -36.37 -11.28 7.79
C ASN A 55 -37.42 -11.31 8.92
N GLY A 56 -37.27 -10.47 9.95
CA GLY A 56 -38.14 -10.41 11.15
C GLY A 56 -37.67 -11.28 12.32
N GLU A 57 -36.86 -12.32 12.07
CA GLU A 57 -36.32 -13.22 13.11
C GLU A 57 -34.80 -13.09 13.29
N LYS A 58 -34.05 -12.86 12.20
CA LYS A 58 -32.58 -12.78 12.18
C LYS A 58 -32.09 -11.83 11.08
N GLU A 59 -30.93 -11.23 11.33
CA GLU A 59 -30.20 -10.39 10.38
C GLU A 59 -29.22 -11.24 9.56
N TYR A 60 -29.20 -11.01 8.26
CA TYR A 60 -28.32 -11.70 7.32
C TYR A 60 -27.51 -10.68 6.54
N TYR A 61 -26.21 -10.93 6.39
CA TYR A 61 -25.39 -10.15 5.46
C TYR A 61 -25.80 -10.52 4.03
N ILE A 62 -25.93 -9.53 3.16
CA ILE A 62 -26.35 -9.74 1.78
C ILE A 62 -25.38 -9.14 0.76
N THR A 63 -25.33 -9.77 -0.40
CA THR A 63 -24.70 -9.20 -1.61
C THR A 63 -25.77 -9.12 -2.69
N ILE A 64 -25.97 -7.91 -3.22
CA ILE A 64 -26.92 -7.67 -4.31
C ILE A 64 -26.36 -8.23 -5.62
N VAL A 65 -27.13 -9.12 -6.26
CA VAL A 65 -26.76 -9.79 -7.52
C VAL A 65 -27.41 -9.11 -8.71
N LYS A 66 -28.70 -8.81 -8.59
CA LYS A 66 -29.49 -8.19 -9.64
C LYS A 66 -30.62 -7.38 -9.02
N GLN A 67 -30.80 -6.16 -9.48
CA GLN A 67 -31.92 -5.31 -9.10
C GLN A 67 -33.07 -5.52 -10.09
N ASP A 68 -34.28 -5.72 -9.58
CA ASP A 68 -35.53 -6.04 -10.31
C ASP A 68 -36.66 -5.15 -9.78
N GLY A 69 -36.69 -3.89 -10.26
CA GLY A 69 -37.65 -2.87 -9.80
C GLY A 69 -37.53 -2.60 -8.30
N ASP A 70 -38.64 -2.78 -7.57
CA ASP A 70 -38.74 -2.57 -6.13
C ASP A 70 -38.09 -3.68 -5.27
N SER A 71 -37.52 -4.68 -5.93
CA SER A 71 -36.92 -5.86 -5.29
C SER A 71 -35.55 -6.18 -5.86
N SER A 72 -34.68 -6.78 -5.06
CA SER A 72 -33.34 -7.20 -5.46
C SER A 72 -33.15 -8.68 -5.18
N PHE A 73 -32.49 -9.37 -6.10
CA PHE A 73 -32.00 -10.72 -5.89
C PHE A 73 -30.69 -10.65 -5.12
N VAL A 74 -30.65 -11.27 -3.94
CA VAL A 74 -29.51 -11.22 -3.02
C VAL A 74 -29.01 -12.62 -2.66
N HIS A 75 -27.71 -12.73 -2.38
CA HIS A 75 -27.16 -13.88 -1.66
C HIS A 75 -27.18 -13.58 -0.17
N LEU A 76 -27.69 -14.51 0.65
CA LEU A 76 -27.73 -14.43 2.11
C LEU A 76 -26.54 -15.16 2.71
N PHE A 77 -25.83 -14.47 3.60
CA PHE A 77 -24.68 -14.96 4.34
C PHE A 77 -24.97 -14.98 5.84
N ASN A 78 -24.46 -15.99 6.53
CA ASN A 78 -24.50 -16.09 8.00
C ASN A 78 -23.55 -15.07 8.66
N GLU A 79 -23.57 -14.98 10.00
CA GLU A 79 -22.57 -14.23 10.78
C GLU A 79 -21.13 -14.67 10.47
N ASP A 80 -20.93 -15.96 10.20
CA ASP A 80 -19.65 -16.55 9.81
C ASP A 80 -19.29 -16.33 8.32
N MET A 81 -20.05 -15.50 7.59
CA MET A 81 -19.87 -15.22 6.16
C MET A 81 -20.04 -16.44 5.24
N GLU A 82 -20.66 -17.51 5.73
CA GLU A 82 -21.02 -18.67 4.92
C GLU A 82 -22.32 -18.42 4.14
N ARG A 83 -22.35 -18.81 2.86
CA ARG A 83 -23.56 -18.66 2.02
C ARG A 83 -24.63 -19.65 2.45
N ILE A 84 -25.75 -19.16 2.97
CA ILE A 84 -26.90 -19.99 3.36
C ILE A 84 -27.87 -20.12 2.19
N ARG A 85 -28.23 -18.99 1.57
CA ARG A 85 -29.23 -18.94 0.49
C ARG A 85 -28.77 -18.04 -0.65
N SER A 86 -29.18 -18.38 -1.87
CA SER A 86 -28.74 -17.70 -3.09
C SER A 86 -29.93 -17.28 -3.94
N TYR A 87 -29.86 -16.07 -4.52
CA TYR A 87 -30.91 -15.50 -5.36
C TYR A 87 -32.26 -15.33 -4.63
N GLU A 88 -32.23 -15.00 -3.34
CA GLU A 88 -33.45 -14.70 -2.61
C GLU A 88 -33.97 -13.32 -3.04
N LYS A 89 -35.27 -13.22 -3.32
CA LYS A 89 -35.91 -11.98 -3.76
C LYS A 89 -36.33 -11.17 -2.53
N VAL A 90 -35.63 -10.07 -2.28
CA VAL A 90 -35.82 -9.20 -1.12
C VAL A 90 -36.30 -7.83 -1.57
N ALA A 91 -37.25 -7.22 -0.85
CA ALA A 91 -37.68 -5.86 -1.13
C ALA A 91 -36.56 -4.85 -0.82
N ASN A 92 -36.36 -3.85 -1.68
CA ASN A 92 -35.28 -2.88 -1.48
C ASN A 92 -35.44 -2.10 -0.16
N SER A 93 -36.68 -1.93 0.33
CA SER A 93 -36.99 -1.25 1.58
C SER A 93 -36.54 -1.99 2.84
N SER A 94 -36.31 -3.30 2.77
CA SER A 94 -35.85 -4.13 3.89
C SER A 94 -34.33 -4.33 3.91
N ILE A 95 -33.59 -3.72 2.97
CA ILE A 95 -32.13 -3.69 2.94
C ILE A 95 -31.63 -2.49 3.75
N ARG A 96 -30.75 -2.75 4.72
CA ARG A 96 -30.08 -1.73 5.51
C ARG A 96 -28.60 -1.70 5.18
N HIS A 97 -28.08 -0.53 4.85
CA HIS A 97 -26.64 -0.32 4.70
C HIS A 97 -25.99 -0.07 6.06
N GLU A 98 -25.05 -0.92 6.44
CA GLU A 98 -24.31 -0.79 7.70
C GLU A 98 -22.82 -0.58 7.45
N LYS A 99 -22.23 0.34 8.21
CA LYS A 99 -20.79 0.64 8.22
C LYS A 99 -20.18 0.08 9.49
N LYS A 100 -19.26 -0.88 9.38
CA LYS A 100 -18.55 -1.47 10.52
C LYS A 100 -17.06 -1.22 10.43
N TRP A 101 -16.45 -0.88 11.56
CA TRP A 101 -15.00 -0.75 11.67
C TRP A 101 -14.40 -2.13 11.89
N LYS A 102 -13.52 -2.57 10.98
CA LYS A 102 -12.88 -3.89 11.06
C LYS A 102 -11.46 -3.84 10.51
N LEU A 103 -10.54 -4.43 11.26
CA LEU A 103 -9.11 -4.48 10.93
C LEU A 103 -8.75 -5.86 10.38
N HIS A 104 -8.19 -5.90 9.17
CA HIS A 104 -7.78 -7.15 8.50
C HIS A 104 -6.28 -7.40 8.68
N TRP A 105 -5.87 -7.81 9.88
CA TRP A 105 -4.46 -8.14 10.19
C TRP A 105 -3.94 -9.36 9.44
N ASP A 106 -4.85 -10.23 9.02
CA ASP A 106 -4.57 -11.40 8.19
C ASP A 106 -3.99 -11.02 6.81
N ASN A 107 -4.22 -9.80 6.34
CA ASN A 107 -3.59 -9.27 5.12
C ASN A 107 -2.06 -9.42 5.14
N PHE A 108 -1.41 -9.15 6.28
CA PHE A 108 0.03 -9.27 6.41
C PHE A 108 0.48 -10.73 6.27
N SER A 109 -0.13 -11.64 7.02
CA SER A 109 0.20 -13.08 6.94
C SER A 109 -0.05 -13.66 5.55
N LYS A 110 -1.18 -13.30 4.92
CA LYS A 110 -1.50 -13.69 3.54
C LYS A 110 -0.46 -13.14 2.56
N ALA A 111 -0.02 -11.89 2.71
CA ALA A 111 0.96 -11.28 1.82
C ALA A 111 2.33 -11.99 1.86
N PHE A 112 2.81 -12.36 3.06
CA PHE A 112 4.06 -13.12 3.21
C PHE A 112 4.01 -14.51 2.58
N ASN A 113 2.84 -15.15 2.56
CA ASN A 113 2.64 -16.48 1.96
C ASN A 113 2.26 -16.44 0.47
N LYS A 114 1.86 -15.28 -0.07
CA LYS A 114 1.41 -15.13 -1.46
C LYS A 114 2.55 -15.27 -2.48
N VAL A 115 3.77 -14.94 -2.07
CA VAL A 115 4.97 -14.94 -2.92
C VAL A 115 6.13 -15.55 -2.16
N PRO A 116 7.17 -16.07 -2.85
CA PRO A 116 8.39 -16.55 -2.19
C PRO A 116 9.24 -15.37 -1.67
N PHE A 117 8.70 -14.62 -0.70
CA PHE A 117 9.27 -13.38 -0.17
C PHE A 117 10.70 -13.58 0.33
N GLY A 118 10.95 -14.66 1.07
CA GLY A 118 12.30 -14.99 1.56
C GLY A 118 13.34 -15.12 0.45
N ARG A 119 12.96 -15.67 -0.71
CA ARG A 119 13.87 -15.76 -1.87
C ARG A 119 14.17 -14.39 -2.46
N TYR A 120 13.16 -13.55 -2.64
CA TYR A 120 13.36 -12.19 -3.15
C TYR A 120 14.20 -11.33 -2.21
N PHE A 121 13.96 -11.46 -0.90
CA PHE A 121 14.73 -10.77 0.12
C PHE A 121 16.20 -11.19 0.11
N LEU A 122 16.50 -12.50 0.08
CA LEU A 122 17.87 -13.00 0.01
C LEU A 122 18.57 -12.62 -1.30
N ASN A 123 17.88 -12.68 -2.44
CA ASN A 123 18.44 -12.20 -3.71
C ASN A 123 18.82 -10.72 -3.63
N THR A 124 17.97 -9.89 -3.01
CA THR A 124 18.22 -8.45 -2.85
C THR A 124 19.43 -8.19 -1.96
N ILE A 125 19.54 -8.90 -0.84
CA ILE A 125 20.72 -8.83 0.05
C ILE A 125 21.98 -9.22 -0.71
N PHE A 126 21.95 -10.35 -1.41
CA PHE A 126 23.09 -10.84 -2.16
C PHE A 126 23.56 -9.82 -3.20
N VAL A 127 22.65 -9.35 -4.06
CA VAL A 127 22.96 -8.37 -5.10
C VAL A 127 23.46 -7.06 -4.49
N SER A 128 22.79 -6.53 -3.46
CA SER A 128 23.18 -5.26 -2.83
C SER A 128 24.57 -5.34 -2.22
N CYS A 129 24.88 -6.41 -1.48
CA CYS A 129 26.20 -6.63 -0.88
C CYS A 129 27.27 -6.82 -1.96
N SER A 130 27.01 -7.62 -3.00
CA SER A 130 27.96 -7.84 -4.09
C SER A 130 28.26 -6.54 -4.85
N VAL A 131 27.24 -5.71 -5.11
CA VAL A 131 27.40 -4.41 -5.76
C VAL A 131 28.20 -3.46 -4.88
N VAL A 132 27.85 -3.32 -3.60
CA VAL A 132 28.57 -2.45 -2.66
C VAL A 132 30.04 -2.84 -2.57
N LEU A 133 30.34 -4.13 -2.42
CA LEU A 133 31.73 -4.61 -2.39
C LEU A 133 32.45 -4.36 -3.71
N GLY A 134 31.82 -4.66 -4.85
CA GLY A 134 32.40 -4.44 -6.17
C GLY A 134 32.71 -2.96 -6.43
N VAL A 135 31.77 -2.07 -6.11
CA VAL A 135 31.94 -0.61 -6.25
C VAL A 135 33.00 -0.08 -5.30
N MET A 136 33.06 -0.57 -4.07
CA MET A 136 34.07 -0.13 -3.09
C MET A 136 35.49 -0.57 -3.50
N ILE A 137 35.65 -1.79 -3.99
CA ILE A 137 36.95 -2.28 -4.50
C ILE A 137 37.34 -1.49 -5.75
N THR A 138 36.51 -1.49 -6.78
CA THR A 138 36.84 -0.81 -8.05
C THR A 138 37.02 0.70 -7.88
N GLY A 139 36.17 1.33 -7.07
CA GLY A 139 36.24 2.76 -6.74
C GLY A 139 37.50 3.12 -5.96
N SER A 140 37.90 2.32 -4.98
CA SER A 140 39.14 2.57 -4.23
C SER A 140 40.40 2.40 -5.08
N LEU A 141 40.45 1.38 -5.95
CA LEU A 141 41.54 1.20 -6.91
C LEU A 141 41.62 2.37 -7.92
N ALA A 142 40.48 2.78 -8.47
CA ALA A 142 40.40 3.91 -9.39
C ALA A 142 40.86 5.21 -8.71
N ALA A 143 40.37 5.49 -7.50
CA ALA A 143 40.79 6.65 -6.72
C ALA A 143 42.29 6.65 -6.43
N TYR A 144 42.87 5.51 -6.06
CA TYR A 144 44.31 5.37 -5.83
C TYR A 144 45.14 5.63 -7.11
N ALA A 145 44.70 5.08 -8.25
CA ALA A 145 45.37 5.27 -9.53
C ALA A 145 45.36 6.75 -9.94
N PHE A 146 44.23 7.45 -9.80
CA PHE A 146 44.15 8.89 -10.10
C PHE A 146 44.94 9.75 -9.12
N ALA A 147 45.03 9.36 -7.84
CA ALA A 147 45.75 10.12 -6.82
C ALA A 147 47.28 9.99 -6.94
N THR A 148 47.78 8.79 -7.27
CA THR A 148 49.22 8.48 -7.12
C THR A 148 49.92 8.23 -8.45
N MET A 149 49.25 7.67 -9.46
CA MET A 149 49.89 7.25 -10.71
C MET A 149 49.84 8.37 -11.75
N LYS A 150 50.97 8.66 -12.41
CA LYS A 150 51.03 9.57 -13.56
C LYS A 150 51.08 8.76 -14.85
N PHE A 151 49.98 8.69 -15.58
CA PHE A 151 49.88 7.95 -16.83
C PHE A 151 49.39 8.84 -17.98
N LYS A 152 49.78 8.50 -19.21
CA LYS A 152 49.42 9.26 -20.41
C LYS A 152 47.92 9.14 -20.67
N GLY A 153 47.19 10.26 -20.66
CA GLY A 153 45.74 10.31 -20.86
C GLY A 153 44.90 10.47 -19.59
N GLN A 154 45.51 10.58 -18.41
CA GLN A 154 44.82 10.74 -17.11
C GLN A 154 43.75 11.85 -17.11
N ASN A 155 44.06 13.03 -17.65
CA ASN A 155 43.11 14.15 -17.67
C ASN A 155 41.86 13.84 -18.52
N PHE A 156 42.02 13.12 -19.63
CA PHE A 156 40.89 12.75 -20.50
C PHE A 156 39.93 11.80 -19.76
N ILE A 157 40.46 10.75 -19.13
CA ILE A 157 39.64 9.78 -18.38
C ILE A 157 39.00 10.46 -17.16
N PHE A 158 39.69 11.38 -16.49
CA PHE A 158 39.15 12.13 -15.36
C PHE A 158 37.95 13.01 -15.75
N TYR A 159 38.05 13.78 -16.84
CA TYR A 159 36.92 14.59 -17.31
C TYR A 159 35.76 13.73 -17.83
N LEU A 160 36.05 12.60 -18.46
CA LEU A 160 35.02 11.65 -18.87
C LEU A 160 34.25 11.11 -17.65
N PHE A 161 34.96 10.81 -16.55
CA PHE A 161 34.35 10.36 -15.31
C PHE A 161 33.44 11.42 -14.69
N ILE A 162 33.89 12.67 -14.58
CA ILE A 162 33.07 13.79 -14.10
C ILE A 162 31.85 14.03 -14.99
N SER A 163 31.97 13.83 -16.31
CA SER A 163 30.85 13.98 -17.24
C SER A 163 29.74 12.93 -17.05
N MET A 164 30.05 11.79 -16.42
CA MET A 164 29.09 10.70 -16.19
C MET A 164 28.47 10.73 -14.79
N MET A 165 29.04 11.49 -13.85
CA MET A 165 28.52 11.66 -12.48
C MET A 165 27.43 12.74 -12.43
#